data_AF-A0A0N0MBV9-F1
#
_entry.id   AF-A0A0N0MBV9-F1
#
_cell.length_a   1.000
_cell.length_b   1.000
_cell.length_c   1.000
_cell.angle_alpha   90.00
_cell.angle_beta   90.00
_cell.angle_gamma   90.00
#
_symmetry.space_group_name_H-M   'P 1'
#
loop_
_entity.id
_entity.type
_entity.pdbx_description
1 polymer ?
#
loop_
_entity_poly.entity_id
_entity_poly.type
_entity_poly.pdbx_seq_one_letter_code
_entity_poly.pdbx_strand_id
1 'polypeptide(L)'
;MWQPLNGEPALPAWGIVPQPDEPAHRFFARLTALNGQDSARSLAHQMGLNGRRASGLLEFCLALPIREKERLRASTASVAGSRVTLCGQTFAKFDWSVHMARVCPACLSESEHARNWWDLKVVFRCPFHDEPLIRESKGSVTRWWTKSPARFADGNPIREGGLVRGSSKTDASWEAYVLGRMSVGATVPIALLDDVASMADVVKAVEHVGRASIAGYSDRRPTLRAVGAAREEIIRTGFAALSEGYGALRCIAARVADASPTAQSGSEQWGARKLFGWLGRSYESGHPIVPEFERALRDEAHARSIYQGWLKLDAYKPANTPFTMVELARLVSLTPRMTRKLATELGLGDPSSNKRRRHLFTSAAVDQIKNFKESLLDRDGASRLMKIDRGHFDALVHEKRIVPICRFTDGGSTSDRFDPSHLADVEQRLCAASGDDWRQRRVPILSNGAQCCPPIGVQY
;
A
#
# COMPACT_ATOMS: atom_id res chain seq x y z
N MET A 1 6.03 6.20 47.49
CA MET A 1 4.84 5.34 47.43
C MET A 1 3.88 5.89 48.46
N TRP A 2 2.77 6.49 48.04
CA TRP A 2 1.81 7.11 48.96
C TRP A 2 1.05 5.99 49.69
N GLN A 3 1.02 6.03 51.02
CA GLN A 3 0.20 5.15 51.86
C GLN A 3 -0.80 6.05 52.61
N PRO A 4 -2.11 5.86 52.43
CA PRO A 4 -3.10 6.65 53.15
C PRO A 4 -3.06 6.31 54.63
N LEU A 5 -2.93 7.34 55.48
CA LEU A 5 -2.88 7.17 56.94
C LEU A 5 -4.21 6.73 57.58
N ASN A 6 -5.33 6.69 56.83
CA ASN A 6 -6.64 6.17 57.28
C ASN A 6 -7.51 5.67 56.10
N GLY A 7 -6.90 5.17 55.02
CA GLY A 7 -7.62 4.65 53.84
C GLY A 7 -8.22 5.69 52.89
N GLU A 8 -8.56 6.91 53.35
CA GLU A 8 -9.14 7.96 52.49
C GLU A 8 -8.19 9.17 52.34
N PRO A 9 -7.96 9.69 51.12
CA PRO A 9 -7.24 10.94 50.92
C PRO A 9 -8.04 12.11 51.51
N ALA A 10 -7.39 13.14 52.04
CA ALA A 10 -8.07 14.28 52.67
C ALA A 10 -8.34 15.42 51.66
N LEU A 11 -9.39 15.31 50.85
CA LEU A 11 -10.07 16.48 50.27
C LEU A 11 -11.40 16.72 50.99
N PRO A 12 -11.78 17.99 51.24
CA PRO A 12 -13.01 18.32 51.94
C PRO A 12 -14.29 18.06 51.12
N ALA A 13 -14.23 18.00 49.79
CA ALA A 13 -15.40 17.79 48.93
C ALA A 13 -15.15 16.81 47.77
N TRP A 14 -16.02 15.79 47.64
CA TRP A 14 -15.99 14.76 46.57
C TRP A 14 -17.30 14.62 45.83
N GLY A 15 -18.30 15.47 46.11
CA GLY A 15 -19.71 15.30 45.73
C GLY A 15 -20.02 15.39 44.23
N ILE A 16 -19.03 15.28 43.35
CA ILE A 16 -19.21 15.26 41.90
C ILE A 16 -19.09 13.84 41.35
N VAL A 17 -19.85 13.57 40.29
CA VAL A 17 -19.85 12.29 39.59
C VAL A 17 -19.11 12.45 38.24
N PRO A 18 -18.29 11.46 37.83
CA PRO A 18 -17.73 11.40 36.48
C PRO A 18 -18.80 11.60 35.41
N GLN A 19 -18.57 12.55 34.52
CA GLN A 19 -19.50 12.82 33.42
C GLN A 19 -19.25 11.85 32.25
N PRO A 20 -20.20 11.71 31.32
CA PRO A 20 -19.99 10.93 30.10
C PRO A 20 -18.68 11.31 29.39
N ASP A 21 -17.89 10.28 29.07
CA ASP A 21 -16.61 10.40 28.34
C ASP A 21 -15.56 11.29 29.01
N GLU A 22 -15.70 11.56 30.31
CA GLU A 22 -14.76 12.38 31.06
C GLU A 22 -13.53 11.55 31.51
N PRO A 23 -12.30 11.90 31.08
CA PRO A 23 -11.10 11.19 31.52
C PRO A 23 -10.67 11.64 32.92
N ALA A 24 -9.94 10.78 33.64
CA ALA A 24 -9.53 10.99 35.04
C ALA A 24 -8.84 12.34 35.29
N HIS A 25 -7.98 12.79 34.38
CA HIS A 25 -7.28 14.05 34.56
C HIS A 25 -8.20 15.28 34.44
N ARG A 26 -9.36 15.16 33.78
CA ARG A 26 -10.37 16.23 33.69
C ARG A 26 -11.35 16.18 34.84
N PHE A 27 -11.75 14.97 35.25
CA PHE A 27 -12.50 14.78 36.48
C PHE A 27 -11.74 15.34 37.68
N PHE A 28 -10.44 15.04 37.79
CA PHE A 28 -9.56 15.58 38.82
C PHE A 28 -9.45 17.12 38.77
N ALA A 29 -9.48 17.73 37.58
CA ALA A 29 -9.49 19.18 37.45
C ALA A 29 -10.80 19.82 37.95
N ARG A 30 -11.96 19.19 37.70
CA ARG A 30 -13.23 19.64 38.31
C ARG A 30 -13.26 19.43 39.82
N LEU A 31 -12.70 18.33 40.30
CA LEU A 31 -12.55 18.08 41.73
C LEU A 31 -11.66 19.14 42.38
N THR A 32 -10.58 19.52 41.71
CA THR A 32 -9.72 20.64 42.12
C THR A 32 -10.51 21.94 42.24
N ALA A 33 -11.32 22.27 41.22
CA ALA A 33 -12.17 23.45 41.23
C ALA A 33 -13.17 23.45 42.39
N LEU A 34 -13.82 22.30 42.64
CA LEU A 34 -14.78 22.11 43.73
C LEU A 34 -14.14 22.36 45.10
N ASN A 35 -12.87 21.99 45.26
CA ASN A 35 -12.11 22.18 46.50
C ASN A 35 -11.40 23.54 46.58
N GLY A 36 -11.76 24.50 45.72
CA GLY A 36 -11.24 25.87 45.74
C GLY A 36 -9.76 26.02 45.37
N GLN A 37 -9.13 24.96 44.86
CA GLN A 37 -7.71 24.97 44.51
C GLN A 37 -7.47 25.70 43.19
N ASP A 38 -6.37 26.46 43.10
CA ASP A 38 -6.08 27.28 41.91
C ASP A 38 -5.54 26.48 40.71
N SER A 39 -5.01 25.28 40.95
CA SER A 39 -4.54 24.42 39.88
C SER A 39 -4.56 22.96 40.29
N ALA A 40 -4.97 22.10 39.35
CA ALA A 40 -4.91 20.66 39.54
C ALA A 40 -3.46 20.17 39.68
N ARG A 41 -2.49 20.92 39.15
CA ARG A 41 -1.08 20.61 39.36
C ARG A 41 -0.68 20.78 40.82
N SER A 42 -1.12 21.86 41.47
CA SER A 42 -0.84 22.12 42.89
C SER A 42 -1.49 21.07 43.77
N LEU A 43 -2.76 20.75 43.51
CA LEU A 43 -3.47 19.70 44.24
C LEU A 43 -2.82 18.33 44.05
N ALA A 44 -2.48 17.96 42.81
CA ALA A 44 -1.77 16.71 42.53
C ALA A 44 -0.45 16.62 43.31
N HIS A 45 0.32 17.70 43.38
CA HIS A 45 1.56 17.74 44.16
C HIS A 45 1.31 17.56 45.66
N GLN A 46 0.30 18.23 46.22
CA GLN A 46 -0.10 18.06 47.64
C GLN A 46 -0.50 16.62 47.96
N MET A 47 -1.09 15.92 46.98
CA MET A 47 -1.47 14.51 47.09
C MET A 47 -0.32 13.53 46.75
N GLY A 48 0.91 14.01 46.57
CA GLY A 48 2.08 13.18 46.26
C GLY A 48 2.11 12.63 44.83
N LEU A 49 1.29 13.18 43.93
CA LEU A 49 1.24 12.85 42.52
C LEU A 49 2.12 13.79 41.70
N ASN A 50 2.53 13.34 40.51
CA ASN A 50 3.30 14.20 39.61
C ASN A 50 2.39 15.21 38.90
N GLY A 51 2.24 16.41 39.45
CA GLY A 51 1.36 17.43 38.86
C GLY A 51 1.74 17.93 37.45
N ARG A 52 2.86 17.49 36.85
CA ARG A 52 3.18 17.76 35.43
C ARG A 52 2.64 16.68 34.50
N ARG A 53 2.42 15.45 34.99
CA ARG A 53 2.01 14.29 34.20
C ARG A 53 0.64 13.81 34.68
N ALA A 54 -0.20 13.36 33.75
CA ALA A 54 -1.49 12.78 34.12
C ALA A 54 -1.38 11.34 34.67
N SER A 55 -0.16 10.80 34.82
CA SER A 55 0.10 9.45 35.32
C SER A 55 -0.30 9.30 36.78
N GLY A 56 -1.02 8.24 37.12
CA GLY A 56 -1.47 7.94 38.49
C GLY A 56 -2.75 8.66 38.91
N LEU A 57 -3.28 9.58 38.09
CA LEU A 57 -4.52 10.30 38.41
C LEU A 57 -5.74 9.38 38.38
N LEU A 58 -5.75 8.37 37.51
CA LEU A 58 -6.85 7.40 37.46
C LEU A 58 -6.93 6.62 38.77
N GLU A 59 -5.82 6.06 39.20
CA GLU A 59 -5.67 5.26 40.41
C GLU A 59 -6.04 6.09 41.64
N PHE A 60 -5.58 7.35 41.69
CA PHE A 60 -5.99 8.29 42.72
C PHE A 60 -7.51 8.52 42.72
N CYS A 61 -8.11 8.84 41.56
CA CYS A 61 -9.55 9.10 41.47
C CYS A 61 -10.38 7.85 41.81
N LEU A 62 -9.90 6.66 41.48
CA LEU A 62 -10.56 5.39 41.78
C LEU A 62 -10.48 5.02 43.28
N ALA A 63 -9.51 5.56 44.03
CA ALA A 63 -9.45 5.39 45.48
C ALA A 63 -10.48 6.26 46.21
N LEU A 64 -11.03 7.29 45.57
CA LEU A 64 -12.03 8.19 46.17
C LEU A 64 -13.38 7.49 46.36
N PRO A 65 -14.19 7.92 47.33
CA PRO A 65 -15.55 7.43 47.54
C PRO A 65 -16.54 7.99 46.50
N ILE A 66 -16.21 7.90 45.21
CA ILE A 66 -17.03 8.39 44.10
C ILE A 66 -17.82 7.27 43.43
N ARG A 67 -18.99 7.62 42.87
CA ARG A 67 -19.80 6.74 42.03
C ARG A 67 -19.21 6.64 40.62
N GLU A 68 -19.65 5.64 39.85
CA GLU A 68 -19.34 5.48 38.41
C GLU A 68 -17.85 5.34 38.06
N LYS A 69 -17.08 4.69 38.94
CA LYS A 69 -15.64 4.41 38.73
C LYS A 69 -15.33 3.72 37.39
N GLU A 70 -16.21 2.83 36.92
CA GLU A 70 -16.06 2.14 35.64
C GLU A 70 -16.13 3.10 34.45
N ARG A 71 -17.01 4.11 34.48
CA ARG A 71 -17.09 5.13 33.44
C ARG A 71 -15.79 5.91 33.34
N LEU A 72 -15.23 6.29 34.49
CA LEU A 72 -13.96 7.00 34.56
C LEU A 72 -12.80 6.16 34.01
N ARG A 73 -12.76 4.86 34.35
CA ARG A 73 -11.78 3.92 33.82
C ARG A 73 -11.90 3.76 32.31
N ALA A 74 -13.10 3.54 31.78
CA ALA A 74 -13.35 3.38 30.35
C ALA A 74 -12.99 4.65 29.54
N SER A 75 -13.18 5.83 30.14
CA SER A 75 -12.91 7.12 29.50
C SER A 75 -11.45 7.58 29.62
N THR A 76 -10.61 6.89 30.39
CA THR A 76 -9.22 7.29 30.63
C THR A 76 -8.27 6.47 29.77
N ALA A 77 -7.43 7.16 28.99
CA ALA A 77 -6.47 6.51 28.12
C ALA A 77 -5.39 5.74 28.91
N SER A 78 -5.09 4.52 28.47
CA SER A 78 -3.94 3.72 28.92
C SER A 78 -2.80 3.84 27.91
N VAL A 79 -1.58 4.09 28.39
CA VAL A 79 -0.41 4.33 27.53
C VAL A 79 0.61 3.20 27.71
N ALA A 80 0.91 2.49 26.63
CA ALA A 80 1.89 1.40 26.61
C ALA A 80 2.87 1.57 25.43
N GLY A 81 4.11 1.98 25.75
CA GLY A 81 5.16 2.22 24.74
C GLY A 81 4.77 3.32 23.73
N SER A 82 4.57 2.92 22.48
CA SER A 82 4.18 3.78 21.35
C SER A 82 2.67 3.75 21.04
N ARG A 83 1.88 3.05 21.85
CA ARG A 83 0.44 2.87 21.67
C ARG A 83 -0.35 3.49 22.83
N VAL A 84 -1.56 3.93 22.53
CA VAL A 84 -2.53 4.46 23.49
C VAL A 84 -3.86 3.76 23.27
N THR A 85 -4.42 3.17 24.32
CA THR A 85 -5.75 2.55 24.27
C THR A 85 -6.75 3.48 24.93
N LEU A 86 -7.83 3.81 24.23
CA LEU A 86 -8.91 4.67 24.70
C LEU A 86 -10.24 4.14 24.17
N CYS A 87 -11.22 3.92 25.04
CA CYS A 87 -12.55 3.41 24.69
C CYS A 87 -12.50 2.17 23.77
N GLY A 88 -11.67 1.19 24.12
CA GLY A 88 -11.50 -0.05 23.35
C GLY A 88 -10.69 0.07 22.06
N GLN A 89 -10.36 1.29 21.60
CA GLN A 89 -9.58 1.52 20.39
C GLN A 89 -8.12 1.81 20.69
N THR A 90 -7.22 1.36 19.80
CA THR A 90 -5.78 1.63 19.89
C THR A 90 -5.36 2.72 18.90
N PHE A 91 -4.72 3.76 19.41
CA PHE A 91 -4.15 4.89 18.67
C PHE A 91 -2.62 4.87 18.77
N ALA A 92 -1.95 5.56 17.84
CA ALA A 92 -0.53 5.83 17.99
C ALA A 92 -0.31 6.92 19.05
N LYS A 93 0.76 6.81 19.84
CA LYS A 93 1.06 7.79 20.90
C LYS A 93 1.22 9.22 20.40
N PHE A 94 1.68 9.41 19.16
CA PHE A 94 1.81 10.75 18.59
C PHE A 94 0.45 11.40 18.29
N ASP A 95 -0.62 10.61 18.12
CA ASP A 95 -1.99 11.05 17.88
C ASP A 95 -2.76 11.41 19.15
N TRP A 96 -2.16 11.24 20.32
CA TRP A 96 -2.79 11.53 21.60
C TRP A 96 -1.93 12.46 22.44
N SER A 97 -2.54 13.41 23.15
CA SER A 97 -1.84 14.27 24.10
C SER A 97 -2.77 14.95 25.10
N VAL A 98 -2.54 14.68 26.39
CA VAL A 98 -3.13 15.46 27.51
C VAL A 98 -2.51 16.84 27.67
N HIS A 99 -1.33 17.09 27.12
CA HIS A 99 -0.63 18.37 27.25
C HIS A 99 -1.13 19.42 26.27
N MET A 100 -1.65 18.98 25.13
CA MET A 100 -2.27 19.82 24.11
C MET A 100 -3.79 19.68 24.19
N ALA A 101 -4.30 19.90 25.40
CA ALA A 101 -5.72 19.94 25.67
C ALA A 101 -6.39 20.89 24.68
N ARG A 102 -7.34 20.37 23.90
CA ARG A 102 -8.26 21.20 23.11
C ARG A 102 -9.65 21.09 23.72
N VAL A 103 -10.53 22.00 23.35
CA VAL A 103 -11.89 22.05 23.86
C VAL A 103 -12.85 22.55 22.80
N CYS A 104 -14.13 22.19 22.94
CA CYS A 104 -15.21 22.83 22.21
C CYS A 104 -15.91 23.83 23.16
N PRO A 105 -15.93 25.14 22.84
CA PRO A 105 -16.63 26.14 23.64
C PRO A 105 -18.11 25.82 23.85
N ALA A 106 -18.79 25.35 22.80
CA ALA A 106 -20.20 24.99 22.87
C ALA A 106 -20.47 23.77 23.75
N CYS A 107 -19.64 22.71 23.69
CA CYS A 107 -19.77 21.62 24.66
C CYS A 107 -19.57 22.08 26.11
N LEU A 108 -18.68 23.04 26.35
CA LEU A 108 -18.43 23.59 27.69
C LEU A 108 -19.55 24.52 28.17
N SER A 109 -20.32 25.13 27.27
CA SER A 109 -21.53 25.87 27.64
C SER A 109 -22.68 24.91 27.99
N GLU A 110 -22.78 23.76 27.31
CA GLU A 110 -23.73 22.69 27.66
C GLU A 110 -23.39 21.98 28.97
N SER A 111 -22.11 21.65 29.19
CA SER A 111 -21.67 20.97 30.40
C SER A 111 -20.19 21.21 30.67
N GLU A 112 -19.86 21.68 31.88
CA GLU A 112 -18.50 22.05 32.32
C GLU A 112 -17.58 20.85 32.59
N HIS A 113 -17.43 19.96 31.61
CA HIS A 113 -16.44 18.91 31.63
C HIS A 113 -15.81 18.73 30.26
N ALA A 114 -14.58 18.23 30.27
CA ALA A 114 -13.86 17.92 29.05
C ALA A 114 -14.04 16.46 28.65
N ARG A 115 -14.06 16.21 27.34
CA ARG A 115 -14.30 14.90 26.75
C ARG A 115 -12.99 14.22 26.38
N ASN A 116 -12.94 12.89 26.48
CA ASN A 116 -11.72 12.12 26.28
C ASN A 116 -11.14 12.23 24.86
N TRP A 117 -11.99 12.39 23.84
CA TRP A 117 -11.57 12.49 22.44
C TRP A 117 -10.94 13.86 22.11
N TRP A 118 -11.06 14.86 22.99
CA TRP A 118 -10.39 16.15 22.80
C TRP A 118 -8.86 16.04 22.90
N ASP A 119 -8.35 14.99 23.55
CA ASP A 119 -6.92 14.71 23.63
C ASP A 119 -6.38 14.00 22.37
N LEU A 120 -7.26 13.57 21.44
CA LEU A 120 -6.88 12.90 20.19
C LEU A 120 -6.62 13.92 19.06
N LYS A 121 -5.36 14.13 18.70
CA LYS A 121 -4.91 15.09 17.66
C LYS A 121 -5.44 14.79 16.25
N VAL A 122 -6.12 13.67 16.06
CA VAL A 122 -6.81 13.32 14.82
C VAL A 122 -8.25 13.82 14.79
N VAL A 123 -8.82 14.22 15.92
CA VAL A 123 -10.14 14.88 15.98
C VAL A 123 -9.90 16.39 15.89
N PHE A 124 -10.29 17.02 14.79
CA PHE A 124 -10.02 18.45 14.56
C PHE A 124 -11.20 19.32 14.96
N ARG A 125 -12.41 18.81 14.76
CA ARG A 125 -13.67 19.49 15.08
C ARG A 125 -14.47 18.78 16.16
N CYS A 126 -15.43 19.50 16.74
CA CYS A 126 -16.45 18.90 17.57
C CYS A 126 -17.48 18.19 16.67
N PRO A 127 -17.72 16.88 16.84
CA PRO A 127 -18.73 16.16 16.06
C PRO A 127 -20.18 16.56 16.41
N PHE A 128 -20.40 17.28 17.51
CA PHE A 128 -21.74 17.70 17.96
C PHE A 128 -22.10 19.14 17.57
N HIS A 129 -21.09 20.00 17.39
CA HIS A 129 -21.27 21.43 17.07
C HIS A 129 -20.62 21.83 15.75
N ASP A 130 -19.87 20.94 15.11
CA ASP A 130 -19.06 21.20 13.90
C ASP A 130 -18.11 22.40 14.02
N GLU A 131 -17.67 22.70 15.24
CA GLU A 131 -16.72 23.79 15.51
C GLU A 131 -15.29 23.26 15.65
N PRO A 132 -14.27 23.98 15.15
CA PRO A 132 -12.87 23.65 15.42
C PRO A 132 -12.59 23.53 16.92
N LEU A 133 -11.85 22.49 17.32
CA LEU A 133 -11.41 22.35 18.70
C LEU A 133 -10.28 23.34 18.97
N ILE A 134 -10.51 24.29 19.87
CA ILE A 134 -9.55 25.33 20.19
C ILE A 134 -8.62 24.91 21.32
N ARG A 135 -7.37 25.37 21.25
CA ARG A 135 -6.34 25.18 22.29
C ARG A 135 -5.96 26.48 22.98
N GLU A 136 -6.12 27.59 22.29
CA GLU A 136 -5.67 28.87 22.79
C GLU A 136 -6.59 29.98 22.29
N SER A 137 -6.69 31.03 23.10
CA SER A 137 -7.32 32.29 22.72
C SER A 137 -6.50 33.42 23.30
N LYS A 138 -6.18 34.42 22.46
CA LYS A 138 -5.41 35.62 22.85
C LYS A 138 -4.10 35.31 23.60
N GLY A 139 -3.41 34.22 23.21
CA GLY A 139 -2.15 33.78 23.82
C GLY A 139 -2.27 32.94 25.09
N SER A 140 -3.49 32.74 25.61
CA SER A 140 -3.76 31.89 26.76
C SER A 140 -4.09 30.46 26.32
N VAL A 141 -3.39 29.46 26.86
CA VAL A 141 -3.46 28.05 26.43
C VAL A 141 -4.26 27.21 27.41
N THR A 142 -5.14 26.34 26.90
CA THR A 142 -5.78 25.29 27.70
C THR A 142 -4.76 24.21 28.05
N ARG A 143 -4.60 23.94 29.34
CA ARG A 143 -3.76 22.85 29.86
C ARG A 143 -4.63 21.92 30.68
N TRP A 144 -4.28 20.64 30.78
CA TRP A 144 -5.09 19.72 31.59
C TRP A 144 -5.17 20.12 33.07
N TRP A 145 -4.17 20.85 33.57
CA TRP A 145 -4.10 21.30 34.95
C TRP A 145 -4.66 22.70 35.23
N THR A 146 -5.37 23.32 34.27
CA THR A 146 -6.05 24.59 34.53
C THR A 146 -7.15 24.41 35.57
N LYS A 147 -7.44 25.50 36.32
CA LYS A 147 -8.39 25.51 37.44
C LYS A 147 -9.78 24.98 37.06
N SER A 148 -10.23 25.28 35.85
CA SER A 148 -11.53 24.84 35.33
C SER A 148 -11.39 24.45 33.86
N PRO A 149 -12.12 23.42 33.39
CA PRO A 149 -12.20 23.11 31.96
C PRO A 149 -12.90 24.20 31.15
N ALA A 150 -13.67 25.10 31.79
CA ALA A 150 -14.39 26.19 31.14
C ALA A 150 -13.63 27.53 31.13
N ARG A 151 -12.36 27.54 31.57
CA ARG A 151 -11.52 28.75 31.63
C ARG A 151 -10.14 28.49 31.05
N PHE A 152 -9.60 29.50 30.37
CA PHE A 152 -8.20 29.53 29.96
C PHE A 152 -7.27 29.73 31.17
N ALA A 153 -5.96 29.64 30.96
CA ALA A 153 -4.96 29.71 32.04
C ALA A 153 -4.91 31.08 32.75
N ASP A 154 -5.27 32.14 32.05
CA ASP A 154 -5.46 33.52 32.54
C ASP A 154 -6.82 33.73 33.24
N GLY A 155 -7.66 32.70 33.32
CA GLY A 155 -8.96 32.74 33.97
C GLY A 155 -10.10 33.23 33.08
N ASN A 156 -9.82 33.70 31.86
CA ASN A 156 -10.88 34.12 30.93
C ASN A 156 -11.81 32.94 30.58
N PRO A 157 -13.13 33.15 30.52
CA PRO A 157 -14.06 32.09 30.15
C PRO A 157 -13.79 31.65 28.71
N ILE A 158 -13.85 30.33 28.48
CA ILE A 158 -13.77 29.74 27.14
C ILE A 158 -15.13 29.85 26.43
N ARG A 159 -16.20 30.03 27.21
CA ARG A 159 -17.58 30.05 26.73
C ARG A 159 -17.84 31.27 25.84
N GLU A 160 -18.15 31.01 24.60
CA GLU A 160 -18.89 31.94 23.75
C GLU A 160 -20.37 31.53 23.76
N GLY A 161 -21.27 32.51 23.60
CA GLY A 161 -22.72 32.35 23.77
C GLY A 161 -23.27 31.09 23.08
N GLY A 162 -24.26 30.46 23.71
CA GLY A 162 -24.77 29.13 23.37
C GLY A 162 -25.02 28.92 21.87
N LEU A 163 -24.07 28.30 21.19
CA LEU A 163 -24.30 27.78 19.85
C LEU A 163 -25.27 26.62 19.98
N VAL A 164 -26.37 26.69 19.23
CA VAL A 164 -27.30 25.58 19.07
C VAL A 164 -26.51 24.40 18.51
N ARG A 165 -26.69 23.19 19.07
CA ARG A 165 -26.18 21.97 18.43
C ARG A 165 -26.55 22.02 16.97
N GLY A 166 -25.55 22.15 16.10
CA GLY A 166 -25.80 22.11 14.67
C GLY A 166 -26.63 20.87 14.39
N SER A 167 -27.72 21.01 13.61
CA SER A 167 -28.34 19.85 12.99
C SER A 167 -27.21 19.17 12.22
N SER A 168 -26.63 18.10 12.78
CA SER A 168 -25.43 17.47 12.24
C SER A 168 -25.70 17.17 10.77
N LYS A 169 -25.14 17.99 9.87
CA LYS A 169 -25.24 17.79 8.43
C LYS A 169 -24.25 16.75 7.93
N THR A 170 -23.72 15.91 8.82
CA THR A 170 -22.61 15.01 8.49
C THR A 170 -22.84 13.62 9.05
N ASP A 171 -23.72 12.87 8.40
CA ASP A 171 -23.92 11.43 8.69
C ASP A 171 -22.65 10.59 8.42
N ALA A 172 -21.61 11.18 7.82
CA ALA A 172 -20.31 10.54 7.64
C ALA A 172 -19.13 11.55 7.68
N SER A 173 -18.93 12.28 8.78
CA SER A 173 -17.66 13.00 9.01
C SER A 173 -16.58 12.09 9.58
N TRP A 174 -15.31 12.47 9.40
CA TRP A 174 -14.18 11.77 10.02
C TRP A 174 -14.30 11.75 11.54
N GLU A 175 -14.68 12.88 12.15
CA GLU A 175 -14.87 12.97 13.60
C GLU A 175 -16.00 12.05 14.10
N ALA A 176 -17.13 12.00 13.39
CA ALA A 176 -18.23 11.09 13.72
C ALA A 176 -17.77 9.62 13.61
N TYR A 177 -17.02 9.27 12.58
CA TYR A 177 -16.45 7.93 12.41
C TYR A 177 -15.51 7.54 13.55
N VAL A 178 -14.59 8.42 13.95
CA VAL A 178 -13.68 8.17 15.09
C VAL A 178 -14.46 7.91 16.37
N LEU A 179 -15.49 8.72 16.66
CA LEU A 179 -16.30 8.55 17.87
C LEU A 179 -17.20 7.31 17.82
N GLY A 180 -17.76 6.97 16.65
CA GLY A 180 -18.51 5.74 16.44
C GLY A 180 -17.66 4.49 16.71
N ARG A 181 -16.41 4.48 16.23
CA ARG A 181 -15.44 3.41 16.51
C ARG A 181 -15.05 3.29 17.98
N MET A 182 -15.11 4.39 18.73
CA MET A 182 -14.89 4.43 20.18
C MET A 182 -16.14 4.10 21.01
N SER A 183 -17.27 3.80 20.38
CA SER A 183 -18.57 3.59 21.05
C SER A 183 -19.02 4.80 21.89
N VAL A 184 -18.61 6.00 21.49
CA VAL A 184 -18.97 7.27 22.14
C VAL A 184 -20.15 7.94 21.42
N GLY A 185 -20.21 7.79 20.09
CA GLY A 185 -21.26 8.34 19.24
C GLY A 185 -21.97 7.26 18.43
N ALA A 186 -22.83 7.69 17.50
CA ALA A 186 -23.44 6.79 16.54
C ALA A 186 -22.36 6.14 15.65
N THR A 187 -22.51 4.85 15.37
CA THR A 187 -21.63 4.14 14.45
C THR A 187 -21.82 4.66 13.03
N VAL A 188 -20.71 5.04 12.38
CA VAL A 188 -20.68 5.42 10.97
C VAL A 188 -20.04 4.27 10.19
N PRO A 189 -20.80 3.53 9.36
CA PRO A 189 -20.26 2.38 8.65
C PRO A 189 -19.42 2.83 7.45
N ILE A 190 -18.17 2.39 7.39
CA ILE A 190 -17.27 2.60 6.25
C ILE A 190 -16.63 1.27 5.90
N ALA A 191 -17.17 0.59 4.89
CA ALA A 191 -16.81 -0.79 4.55
C ALA A 191 -15.28 -1.02 4.40
N LEU A 192 -14.54 -0.04 3.86
CA LEU A 192 -13.09 -0.14 3.67
C LEU A 192 -12.26 0.04 4.95
N LEU A 193 -12.87 0.47 6.04
CA LEU A 193 -12.20 0.79 7.30
C LEU A 193 -12.72 0.01 8.50
N ASP A 194 -13.96 -0.50 8.44
CA ASP A 194 -14.63 -1.17 9.56
C ASP A 194 -13.87 -2.44 10.01
N ASP A 195 -13.31 -3.20 9.07
CA ASP A 195 -12.53 -4.43 9.36
C ASP A 195 -11.08 -4.14 9.80
N VAL A 196 -10.64 -2.87 9.78
CA VAL A 196 -9.28 -2.51 10.21
C VAL A 196 -9.21 -2.58 11.74
N ALA A 197 -8.40 -3.49 12.26
CA ALA A 197 -8.35 -3.85 13.69
C ALA A 197 -8.04 -2.69 14.65
N SER A 198 -7.32 -1.64 14.23
CA SER A 198 -6.93 -0.53 15.12
C SER A 198 -7.12 0.83 14.49
N MET A 199 -7.54 1.82 15.31
CA MET A 199 -7.60 3.22 14.88
C MET A 199 -6.25 3.79 14.45
N ALA A 200 -5.14 3.30 15.01
CA ALA A 200 -3.79 3.69 14.58
C ALA A 200 -3.53 3.34 13.11
N ASP A 201 -4.03 2.20 12.63
CA ASP A 201 -3.85 1.79 11.25
C ASP A 201 -4.88 2.44 10.33
N VAL A 202 -6.10 2.68 10.81
CA VAL A 202 -7.10 3.51 10.12
C VAL A 202 -6.54 4.91 9.84
N VAL A 203 -6.01 5.60 10.86
CA VAL A 203 -5.43 6.95 10.72
C VAL A 203 -4.30 6.95 9.70
N LYS A 204 -3.41 5.94 9.73
CA LYS A 204 -2.33 5.83 8.74
C LYS A 204 -2.88 5.64 7.34
N ALA A 205 -3.86 4.76 7.15
CA ALA A 205 -4.46 4.50 5.85
C ALA A 205 -5.14 5.74 5.27
N VAL A 206 -5.96 6.41 6.08
CA VAL A 206 -6.62 7.68 5.75
C VAL A 206 -5.59 8.74 5.37
N GLU A 207 -4.54 8.94 6.19
CA GLU A 207 -3.46 9.86 5.83
C GLU A 207 -2.72 9.46 4.55
N HIS A 208 -2.56 8.16 4.29
CA HIS A 208 -1.86 7.65 3.11
C HIS A 208 -2.64 8.00 1.85
N VAL A 209 -3.94 7.69 1.84
CA VAL A 209 -4.87 8.01 0.74
C VAL A 209 -4.99 9.53 0.58
N GLY A 210 -5.08 10.28 1.67
CA GLY A 210 -5.15 11.74 1.64
C GLY A 210 -3.91 12.38 1.01
N ARG A 211 -2.71 11.92 1.38
CA ARG A 211 -1.46 12.39 0.76
C ARG A 211 -1.39 12.05 -0.72
N ALA A 212 -1.79 10.84 -1.10
CA ALA A 212 -1.87 10.44 -2.51
C ALA A 212 -2.87 11.32 -3.28
N SER A 213 -3.98 11.67 -2.63
CA SER A 213 -5.05 12.46 -3.22
C SER A 213 -4.66 13.92 -3.47
N ILE A 214 -3.86 14.51 -2.58
CA ILE A 214 -3.47 15.93 -2.70
C ILE A 214 -2.14 16.08 -3.45
N ALA A 215 -1.13 15.31 -3.08
CA ALA A 215 0.23 15.47 -3.63
C ALA A 215 0.48 14.66 -4.90
N GLY A 216 -0.33 13.63 -5.19
CA GLY A 216 -0.15 12.78 -6.37
C GLY A 216 1.18 12.02 -6.36
N TYR A 217 1.81 11.95 -7.54
CA TYR A 217 3.10 11.31 -7.73
C TYR A 217 4.22 12.09 -7.06
N SER A 218 5.11 11.38 -6.37
CA SER A 218 6.41 11.90 -6.02
C SER A 218 7.42 10.80 -5.78
N ASP A 219 8.69 11.14 -5.99
CA ASP A 219 9.80 10.22 -5.78
C ASP A 219 10.08 9.94 -4.31
N ARG A 220 9.47 10.60 -3.33
CA ARG A 220 9.65 10.37 -1.88
C ARG A 220 8.36 10.70 -1.17
N ARG A 221 8.05 10.00 -0.07
CA ARG A 221 6.81 10.23 0.68
C ARG A 221 6.72 11.72 1.03
N PRO A 222 5.68 12.44 0.57
CA PRO A 222 5.62 13.88 0.76
C PRO A 222 5.39 14.18 2.24
N THR A 223 6.22 15.06 2.80
CA THR A 223 6.05 15.60 4.16
C THR A 223 4.84 16.54 4.17
N LEU A 224 4.25 16.81 5.35
CA LEU A 224 3.13 17.76 5.45
C LEU A 224 3.46 19.12 4.79
N ARG A 225 4.67 19.63 5.04
CA ARG A 225 5.17 20.87 4.44
C ARG A 225 5.26 20.80 2.91
N ALA A 226 5.68 19.66 2.36
CA ALA A 226 5.81 19.48 0.92
C ALA A 226 4.44 19.36 0.22
N VAL A 227 3.42 18.82 0.90
CA VAL A 227 2.04 18.77 0.37
C VAL A 227 1.43 20.18 0.29
N GLY A 228 1.85 21.10 1.17
CA GLY A 228 1.25 22.44 1.27
C GLY A 228 -0.13 22.44 1.93
N ALA A 229 -0.55 21.32 2.52
CA ALA A 229 -1.85 21.13 3.15
C ALA A 229 -1.71 20.91 4.66
N ALA A 230 -2.72 21.35 5.42
CA ALA A 230 -2.82 21.02 6.82
C ALA A 230 -3.09 19.51 7.01
N ARG A 231 -2.70 18.96 8.17
CA ARG A 231 -2.97 17.55 8.48
C ARG A 231 -4.47 17.23 8.47
N GLU A 232 -5.29 18.17 8.91
CA GLU A 232 -6.77 18.07 8.89
C GLU A 232 -7.29 17.83 7.47
N GLU A 233 -6.85 18.64 6.51
CA GLU A 233 -7.25 18.55 5.11
C GLU A 233 -6.84 17.20 4.50
N ILE A 234 -5.62 16.73 4.79
CA ILE A 234 -5.15 15.41 4.36
C ILE A 234 -6.05 14.30 4.91
N ILE A 235 -6.36 14.32 6.20
CA ILE A 235 -7.21 13.29 6.82
C ILE A 235 -8.62 13.34 6.24
N ARG A 236 -9.22 14.53 6.10
CA ARG A 236 -10.56 14.68 5.53
C ARG A 236 -10.63 14.20 4.08
N THR A 237 -9.64 14.56 3.26
CA THR A 237 -9.58 14.12 1.86
C THR A 237 -9.42 12.60 1.76
N GLY A 238 -8.53 12.03 2.58
CA GLY A 238 -8.33 10.58 2.60
C GLY A 238 -9.56 9.82 3.07
N PHE A 239 -10.22 10.32 4.11
CA PHE A 239 -11.45 9.73 4.63
C PHE A 239 -12.56 9.80 3.59
N ALA A 240 -12.79 10.96 2.96
CA ALA A 240 -13.79 11.10 1.91
C ALA A 240 -13.58 10.10 0.75
N ALA A 241 -12.35 9.94 0.27
CA ALA A 241 -12.03 8.97 -0.78
C ALA A 241 -12.29 7.51 -0.34
N LEU A 242 -12.01 7.17 0.91
CA LEU A 242 -12.28 5.83 1.45
C LEU A 242 -13.78 5.59 1.68
N SER A 243 -14.53 6.62 2.07
CA SER A 243 -15.98 6.59 2.20
C SER A 243 -16.69 6.44 0.85
N GLU A 244 -16.16 7.04 -0.21
CA GLU A 244 -16.67 6.89 -1.58
C GLU A 244 -16.40 5.49 -2.15
N GLY A 245 -15.36 4.80 -1.66
CA GLY A 245 -15.10 3.40 -1.92
C GLY A 245 -14.10 3.14 -3.05
N TYR A 246 -14.14 1.93 -3.62
CA TYR A 246 -13.09 1.45 -4.53
C TYR A 246 -12.90 2.29 -5.80
N GLY A 247 -13.98 2.87 -6.33
CA GLY A 247 -13.92 3.74 -7.52
C GLY A 247 -13.00 4.94 -7.32
N ALA A 248 -13.15 5.66 -6.21
CA ALA A 248 -12.31 6.80 -5.87
C ALA A 248 -10.83 6.41 -5.72
N LEU A 249 -10.56 5.27 -5.09
CA LEU A 249 -9.21 4.73 -4.95
C LEU A 249 -8.55 4.43 -6.31
N ARG A 250 -9.31 3.90 -7.28
CA ARG A 250 -8.83 3.70 -8.65
C ARG A 250 -8.53 5.04 -9.35
N CYS A 251 -9.39 6.03 -9.20
CA CYS A 251 -9.15 7.37 -9.76
C CYS A 251 -7.86 7.99 -9.20
N ILE A 252 -7.61 7.85 -7.89
CA ILE A 252 -6.37 8.30 -7.26
C ILE A 252 -5.17 7.54 -7.83
N ALA A 253 -5.25 6.22 -7.91
CA ALA A 253 -4.18 5.38 -8.47
C ALA A 253 -3.82 5.77 -9.91
N ALA A 254 -4.84 5.93 -10.78
CA ALA A 254 -4.67 6.33 -12.17
C ALA A 254 -3.99 7.70 -12.29
N ARG A 255 -4.48 8.70 -11.54
CA ARG A 255 -3.88 10.05 -11.54
C ARG A 255 -2.43 10.05 -11.07
N VAL A 256 -2.09 9.26 -10.04
CA VAL A 256 -0.70 9.11 -9.59
C VAL A 256 0.15 8.47 -10.69
N ALA A 257 -0.36 7.43 -11.36
CA ALA A 257 0.34 6.77 -12.44
C ALA A 257 0.57 7.70 -13.65
N ASP A 258 -0.43 8.50 -14.04
CA ASP A 258 -0.35 9.47 -15.13
C ASP A 258 0.67 10.59 -14.86
N ALA A 259 0.79 11.00 -13.60
CA ALA A 259 1.77 12.00 -13.18
C ALA A 259 3.21 11.45 -13.09
N SER A 260 3.41 10.15 -13.28
CA SER A 260 4.75 9.56 -13.16
C SER A 260 5.66 9.92 -14.35
N PRO A 261 6.97 10.11 -14.12
CA PRO A 261 7.93 10.29 -15.21
C PRO A 261 7.93 9.13 -16.20
N THR A 262 7.64 7.90 -15.74
CA THR A 262 7.50 6.72 -16.60
C THR A 262 6.37 6.90 -17.62
N ALA A 263 5.21 7.41 -17.20
CA ALA A 263 4.09 7.67 -18.10
C ALA A 263 4.41 8.81 -19.10
N GLN A 264 5.11 9.85 -18.66
CA GLN A 264 5.38 11.04 -19.48
C GLN A 264 6.51 10.85 -20.50
N SER A 265 7.57 10.15 -20.13
CA SER A 265 8.79 10.04 -20.96
C SER A 265 8.70 8.96 -22.04
N GLY A 266 7.66 8.11 -22.01
CA GLY A 266 7.65 6.85 -22.75
C GLY A 266 8.84 5.94 -22.41
N SER A 267 9.60 6.27 -21.35
CA SER A 267 10.81 5.55 -21.00
C SER A 267 10.44 4.22 -20.36
N GLU A 268 11.19 3.20 -20.76
CA GLU A 268 11.03 1.81 -20.33
C GLU A 268 11.51 1.58 -18.88
N GLN A 269 11.31 2.55 -17.97
CA GLN A 269 11.58 2.36 -16.55
C GLN A 269 10.36 1.71 -15.89
N TRP A 270 10.42 0.38 -15.81
CA TRP A 270 9.33 -0.46 -15.30
C TRP A 270 9.38 -0.66 -13.78
N GLY A 271 8.20 -0.76 -13.14
CA GLY A 271 8.02 -1.23 -11.76
C GLY A 271 7.12 -0.34 -10.89
N ALA A 272 6.54 -0.92 -9.83
CA ALA A 272 5.63 -0.24 -8.88
C ALA A 272 6.22 1.08 -8.36
N ARG A 273 7.48 1.03 -7.92
CA ARG A 273 8.23 2.19 -7.43
C ARG A 273 8.38 3.31 -8.47
N LYS A 274 8.46 2.99 -9.76
CA LYS A 274 8.62 3.97 -10.83
C LYS A 274 7.28 4.56 -11.28
N LEU A 275 6.24 3.72 -11.31
CA LEU A 275 4.90 4.16 -11.68
C LEU A 275 4.22 4.95 -10.55
N PHE A 276 4.37 4.54 -9.30
CA PHE A 276 3.67 5.14 -8.16
C PHE A 276 4.60 5.84 -7.16
N GLY A 277 5.90 5.93 -7.47
CA GLY A 277 6.85 6.67 -6.66
C GLY A 277 6.93 6.17 -5.22
N TRP A 278 6.57 7.04 -4.29
CA TRP A 278 6.55 6.74 -2.85
C TRP A 278 5.46 5.75 -2.42
N LEU A 279 4.33 5.66 -3.12
CA LEU A 279 3.28 4.68 -2.82
C LEU A 279 3.79 3.27 -3.13
N GLY A 280 4.46 3.10 -4.27
CA GLY A 280 5.09 1.83 -4.64
C GLY A 280 6.08 1.33 -3.59
N ARG A 281 6.92 2.21 -3.01
CA ARG A 281 7.80 1.82 -1.88
C ARG A 281 7.06 1.53 -0.60
N SER A 282 6.02 2.30 -0.31
CA SER A 282 5.26 2.12 0.92
C SER A 282 4.64 0.73 0.93
N TYR A 283 4.10 0.33 -0.22
CA TYR A 283 3.64 -1.02 -0.47
C TYR A 283 4.76 -2.08 -0.31
N GLU A 284 5.88 -1.93 -1.03
CA GLU A 284 7.03 -2.87 -0.96
C GLU A 284 7.56 -3.05 0.47
N SER A 285 7.43 -2.03 1.32
CA SER A 285 7.89 -2.04 2.72
C SER A 285 6.85 -2.59 3.70
N GLY A 286 5.68 -3.05 3.22
CA GLY A 286 4.60 -3.54 4.07
C GLY A 286 3.96 -2.47 4.96
N HIS A 287 3.99 -1.20 4.55
CA HIS A 287 3.25 -0.17 5.28
C HIS A 287 1.74 -0.48 5.21
N PRO A 288 1.00 -0.27 6.31
CA PRO A 288 -0.43 -0.50 6.33
C PRO A 288 -1.11 0.43 5.34
N ILE A 289 -1.56 -0.15 4.23
CA ILE A 289 -2.44 0.43 3.23
C ILE A 289 -3.69 -0.45 3.26
N VAL A 290 -4.88 0.13 3.10
CA VAL A 290 -6.09 -0.68 2.97
C VAL A 290 -5.95 -1.63 1.77
N PRO A 291 -6.31 -2.92 1.89
CA PRO A 291 -6.15 -3.90 0.81
C PRO A 291 -6.76 -3.43 -0.52
N GLU A 292 -7.83 -2.66 -0.48
CA GLU A 292 -8.51 -2.12 -1.65
C GLU A 292 -7.71 -1.02 -2.34
N PHE A 293 -6.93 -0.22 -1.62
CA PHE A 293 -6.07 0.76 -2.29
C PHE A 293 -4.86 0.08 -2.91
N GLU A 294 -4.32 -0.97 -2.28
CA GLU A 294 -3.33 -1.85 -2.91
C GLU A 294 -3.90 -2.48 -4.21
N ARG A 295 -5.11 -3.03 -4.14
CA ARG A 295 -5.79 -3.58 -5.32
C ARG A 295 -5.96 -2.53 -6.42
N ALA A 296 -6.34 -1.30 -6.07
CA ALA A 296 -6.48 -0.21 -7.03
C ALA A 296 -5.15 0.12 -7.73
N LEU A 297 -4.05 0.21 -6.97
CA LEU A 297 -2.72 0.45 -7.54
C LEU A 297 -2.28 -0.72 -8.43
N ARG A 298 -2.61 -1.97 -8.06
CA ARG A 298 -2.30 -3.17 -8.85
C ARG A 298 -3.10 -3.21 -10.15
N ASP A 299 -4.41 -3.00 -10.08
CA ASP A 299 -5.28 -2.95 -11.26
C ASP A 299 -4.80 -1.87 -12.23
N GLU A 300 -4.39 -0.71 -11.72
CA GLU A 300 -3.83 0.36 -12.55
C GLU A 300 -2.48 -0.02 -13.17
N ALA A 301 -1.60 -0.69 -12.41
CA ALA A 301 -0.36 -1.23 -12.95
C ALA A 301 -0.63 -2.23 -14.08
N HIS A 302 -1.61 -3.13 -13.90
CA HIS A 302 -2.03 -4.11 -14.89
C HIS A 302 -2.64 -3.46 -16.13
N ALA A 303 -3.48 -2.43 -15.97
CA ALA A 303 -4.04 -1.68 -17.09
C ALA A 303 -2.94 -1.05 -17.96
N ARG A 304 -1.79 -0.72 -17.35
CA ARG A 304 -0.59 -0.20 -18.04
C ARG A 304 0.43 -1.27 -18.40
N SER A 305 0.02 -2.54 -18.40
CA SER A 305 0.90 -3.64 -18.79
C SER A 305 2.15 -3.82 -17.88
N ILE A 306 2.07 -3.40 -16.61
CA ILE A 306 3.13 -3.55 -15.62
C ILE A 306 2.83 -4.71 -14.67
N TYR A 307 3.43 -5.88 -14.94
CA TYR A 307 3.18 -7.12 -14.19
C TYR A 307 4.33 -7.58 -13.29
N GLN A 308 5.51 -6.94 -13.36
CA GLN A 308 6.70 -7.36 -12.60
C GLN A 308 7.21 -6.24 -11.70
N GLY A 309 7.74 -6.63 -10.53
CA GLY A 309 8.20 -5.72 -9.47
C GLY A 309 7.16 -5.48 -8.37
N TRP A 310 5.92 -5.91 -8.56
CA TRP A 310 4.81 -5.90 -7.60
C TRP A 310 4.82 -7.09 -6.61
N LEU A 311 6.02 -7.63 -6.36
CA LEU A 311 6.31 -8.80 -5.50
C LEU A 311 5.68 -10.14 -5.94
N LYS A 312 6.30 -11.17 -5.39
CA LYS A 312 6.05 -12.62 -5.40
C LYS A 312 4.60 -13.02 -5.04
N LEU A 313 3.61 -12.56 -5.79
CA LEU A 313 2.21 -12.94 -5.64
C LEU A 313 1.81 -13.80 -6.84
N ASP A 314 2.21 -15.07 -6.80
CA ASP A 314 1.76 -16.11 -7.74
C ASP A 314 0.23 -16.37 -7.67
N ALA A 315 -0.51 -15.67 -6.82
CA ALA A 315 -1.91 -16.01 -6.48
C ALA A 315 -2.99 -15.19 -7.20
N TYR A 316 -2.71 -13.96 -7.67
CA TYR A 316 -3.74 -13.13 -8.31
C TYR A 316 -3.36 -12.72 -9.72
N LYS A 317 -3.74 -13.56 -10.67
CA LYS A 317 -3.69 -13.27 -12.10
C LYS A 317 -5.14 -13.25 -12.61
N PRO A 318 -5.75 -12.07 -12.87
CA PRO A 318 -7.05 -11.99 -13.53
C PRO A 318 -7.09 -12.92 -14.75
N ALA A 319 -8.22 -13.56 -15.04
CA ALA A 319 -8.34 -14.58 -16.09
C ALA A 319 -7.84 -14.11 -17.49
N ASN A 320 -7.91 -12.80 -17.75
CA ASN A 320 -7.48 -12.17 -19.01
C ASN A 320 -6.11 -11.48 -18.94
N THR A 321 -5.29 -11.80 -17.93
CA THR A 321 -3.99 -11.17 -17.78
C THR A 321 -3.01 -11.75 -18.79
N PRO A 322 -2.35 -10.93 -19.61
CA PRO A 322 -1.37 -11.43 -20.55
C PRO A 322 -0.18 -12.11 -19.84
N PHE A 323 0.44 -13.05 -20.53
CA PHE A 323 1.58 -13.83 -20.07
C PHE A 323 2.87 -13.07 -20.36
N THR A 324 3.76 -13.02 -19.37
CA THR A 324 5.15 -12.63 -19.59
C THR A 324 5.88 -13.72 -20.38
N MET A 325 7.01 -13.37 -21.02
CA MET A 325 7.84 -14.35 -21.75
C MET A 325 8.23 -15.59 -20.91
N VAL A 326 8.44 -15.43 -19.59
CA VAL A 326 8.81 -16.54 -18.70
C VAL A 326 7.62 -17.46 -18.45
N GLU A 327 6.43 -16.90 -18.24
CA GLU A 327 5.21 -17.69 -18.04
C GLU A 327 4.80 -18.38 -19.33
N LEU A 328 4.84 -17.66 -20.46
CA LEU A 328 4.59 -18.22 -21.78
C LEU A 328 5.52 -19.40 -22.04
N ALA A 329 6.82 -19.27 -21.75
CA ALA A 329 7.80 -20.34 -21.91
C ALA A 329 7.48 -21.58 -21.07
N ARG A 330 7.01 -21.41 -19.82
CA ARG A 330 6.51 -22.51 -18.99
C ARG A 330 5.28 -23.18 -19.63
N LEU A 331 4.32 -22.39 -20.10
CA LEU A 331 3.07 -22.89 -20.70
C LEU A 331 3.28 -23.66 -22.01
N VAL A 332 4.28 -23.28 -22.80
CA VAL A 332 4.64 -24.00 -24.04
C VAL A 332 5.76 -25.02 -23.83
N SER A 333 6.23 -25.20 -22.60
CA SER A 333 7.32 -26.11 -22.22
C SER A 333 8.59 -25.91 -23.05
N LEU A 334 9.03 -24.65 -23.17
CA LEU A 334 10.27 -24.25 -23.83
C LEU A 334 11.08 -23.32 -22.93
N THR A 335 12.34 -23.05 -23.29
CA THR A 335 13.09 -21.99 -22.61
C THR A 335 12.61 -20.61 -23.06
N PRO A 336 12.78 -19.55 -22.25
CA PRO A 336 12.40 -18.18 -22.65
C PRO A 336 13.10 -17.69 -23.92
N ARG A 337 14.34 -18.13 -24.16
CA ARG A 337 15.10 -17.80 -25.37
C ARG A 337 14.42 -18.37 -26.62
N MET A 338 13.96 -19.61 -26.54
CA MET A 338 13.31 -20.30 -27.65
C MET A 338 11.92 -19.79 -27.92
N THR A 339 11.14 -19.61 -26.85
CA THR A 339 9.80 -19.03 -26.91
C THR A 339 9.83 -17.67 -27.59
N ARG A 340 10.86 -16.84 -27.29
CA ARG A 340 11.07 -15.56 -27.98
C ARG A 340 11.28 -15.74 -29.48
N LYS A 341 12.10 -16.70 -29.92
CA LYS A 341 12.31 -16.95 -31.35
C LYS A 341 11.01 -17.32 -32.06
N LEU A 342 10.24 -18.24 -31.50
CA LEU A 342 8.95 -18.64 -32.07
C LEU A 342 7.96 -17.46 -32.12
N ALA A 343 7.90 -16.68 -31.03
CA ALA A 343 7.05 -15.49 -30.99
C ALA A 343 7.47 -14.45 -32.05
N THR A 344 8.76 -14.24 -32.27
CA THR A 344 9.27 -13.35 -33.32
C THR A 344 8.91 -13.86 -34.72
N GLU A 345 9.05 -15.17 -34.96
CA GLU A 345 8.70 -15.78 -36.25
C GLU A 345 7.21 -15.60 -36.58
N LEU A 346 6.34 -15.74 -35.58
CA LEU A 346 4.90 -15.52 -35.71
C LEU A 346 4.48 -14.05 -35.76
N GLY A 347 5.43 -13.10 -35.71
CA GLY A 347 5.13 -11.67 -35.64
C GLY A 347 4.46 -11.23 -34.33
N LEU A 348 4.46 -12.09 -33.30
CA LEU A 348 3.90 -11.81 -31.97
C LEU A 348 4.85 -10.99 -31.09
N GLY A 349 6.10 -10.81 -31.50
CA GLY A 349 7.08 -9.98 -30.81
C GLY A 349 7.90 -9.17 -31.80
N ASP A 350 8.22 -7.93 -31.43
CA ASP A 350 9.11 -7.07 -32.19
C ASP A 350 10.57 -7.56 -32.07
N PRO A 351 11.25 -7.93 -33.17
CA PRO A 351 12.66 -8.36 -33.13
C PRO A 351 13.61 -7.23 -32.71
N SER A 352 13.22 -5.98 -32.91
CA SER A 352 13.99 -4.77 -32.56
C SER A 352 13.75 -4.28 -31.13
N SER A 353 12.72 -4.80 -30.48
CA SER A 353 12.39 -4.47 -29.10
C SER A 353 13.58 -4.79 -28.21
N ASN A 354 14.10 -3.74 -27.58
CA ASN A 354 15.21 -3.82 -26.65
C ASN A 354 14.90 -4.91 -25.62
N LYS A 355 15.90 -5.72 -25.20
CA LYS A 355 15.73 -6.80 -24.21
C LYS A 355 15.04 -6.36 -22.90
N ARG A 356 14.92 -5.04 -22.69
CA ARG A 356 14.26 -4.36 -21.58
C ARG A 356 12.74 -4.19 -21.75
N ARG A 357 12.19 -4.17 -22.98
CA ARG A 357 10.73 -4.21 -23.22
C ARG A 357 10.23 -5.63 -22.97
N ARG A 358 9.37 -5.76 -21.96
CA ARG A 358 8.73 -7.04 -21.64
C ARG A 358 7.51 -7.21 -22.53
N HIS A 359 7.62 -8.09 -23.53
CA HIS A 359 6.46 -8.50 -24.32
C HIS A 359 5.47 -9.26 -23.46
N LEU A 360 4.20 -9.00 -23.74
CA LEU A 360 3.06 -9.56 -23.07
C LEU A 360 2.20 -10.25 -24.11
N PHE A 361 1.81 -11.48 -23.80
CA PHE A 361 1.18 -12.39 -24.74
C PHE A 361 -0.23 -12.70 -24.27
N THR A 362 -1.22 -12.61 -25.15
CA THR A 362 -2.59 -13.04 -24.84
C THR A 362 -2.67 -14.57 -24.78
N SER A 363 -3.79 -15.12 -24.28
CA SER A 363 -4.06 -16.57 -24.39
C SER A 363 -4.01 -17.05 -25.84
N ALA A 364 -4.59 -16.29 -26.77
CA ALA A 364 -4.52 -16.58 -28.20
C ALA A 364 -3.07 -16.68 -28.71
N ALA A 365 -2.16 -15.82 -28.24
CA ALA A 365 -0.74 -15.90 -28.58
C ALA A 365 -0.07 -17.16 -28.02
N VAL A 366 -0.50 -17.64 -26.84
CA VAL A 366 -0.04 -18.93 -26.28
C VAL A 366 -0.43 -20.07 -27.23
N ASP A 367 -1.69 -20.10 -27.66
CA ASP A 367 -2.21 -21.15 -28.53
C ASP A 367 -1.54 -21.12 -29.91
N GLN A 368 -1.31 -19.94 -30.48
CA GLN A 368 -0.56 -19.80 -31.73
C GLN A 368 0.87 -20.35 -31.61
N ILE A 369 1.57 -20.06 -30.51
CA ILE A 369 2.93 -20.58 -30.30
C ILE A 369 2.92 -22.09 -30.08
N LYS A 370 1.92 -22.65 -29.37
CA LYS A 370 1.78 -24.11 -29.21
C LYS A 370 1.54 -24.79 -30.55
N ASN A 371 0.57 -24.30 -31.32
CA ASN A 371 0.25 -24.85 -32.63
C ASN A 371 1.45 -24.78 -33.59
N PHE A 372 2.15 -23.64 -33.61
CA PHE A 372 3.35 -23.47 -34.42
C PHE A 372 4.47 -24.40 -33.97
N LYS A 373 4.70 -24.55 -32.65
CA LYS A 373 5.68 -25.49 -32.11
C LYS A 373 5.40 -26.93 -32.57
N GLU A 374 4.13 -27.34 -32.57
CA GLU A 374 3.70 -28.68 -32.97
C GLU A 374 3.80 -28.92 -34.50
N SER A 375 3.67 -27.87 -35.31
CA SER A 375 3.85 -27.97 -36.77
C SER A 375 5.31 -28.02 -37.22
N LEU A 376 6.28 -27.73 -36.33
CA LEU A 376 7.69 -27.78 -36.69
C LEU A 376 8.17 -29.22 -36.90
N LEU A 377 8.88 -29.42 -37.99
CA LEU A 377 9.46 -30.70 -38.34
C LEU A 377 10.83 -30.86 -37.68
N ASP A 378 11.12 -32.08 -37.24
CA ASP A 378 12.48 -32.47 -36.98
C ASP A 378 13.24 -32.71 -38.30
N ARG A 379 14.48 -33.10 -38.14
CA ARG A 379 15.46 -33.29 -39.19
C ARG A 379 15.07 -34.42 -40.18
N ASP A 380 14.37 -35.47 -39.72
CA ASP A 380 13.86 -36.55 -40.57
C ASP A 380 12.55 -36.18 -41.28
N GLY A 381 11.65 -35.50 -40.57
CA GLY A 381 10.42 -34.97 -41.14
C GLY A 381 10.69 -33.96 -42.25
N ALA A 382 11.66 -33.06 -42.03
CA ALA A 382 12.07 -32.07 -43.02
C ALA A 382 12.69 -32.70 -44.28
N SER A 383 13.55 -33.72 -44.13
CA SER A 383 14.13 -34.42 -45.30
C SER A 383 13.05 -35.18 -46.08
N ARG A 384 12.09 -35.81 -45.38
CA ARG A 384 10.92 -36.46 -46.03
C ARG A 384 10.06 -35.45 -46.78
N LEU A 385 9.79 -34.28 -46.20
CA LEU A 385 9.00 -33.23 -46.84
C LEU A 385 9.68 -32.75 -48.13
N MET A 386 11.00 -32.51 -48.08
CA MET A 386 11.79 -32.08 -49.24
C MET A 386 12.13 -33.20 -50.23
N LYS A 387 11.71 -34.45 -49.94
CA LYS A 387 11.96 -35.64 -50.77
C LYS A 387 13.45 -35.87 -51.08
N ILE A 388 14.33 -35.62 -50.11
CA ILE A 388 15.78 -35.90 -50.20
C ILE A 388 16.21 -36.84 -49.09
N ASP A 389 17.34 -37.54 -49.29
CA ASP A 389 17.90 -38.37 -48.25
C ASP A 389 18.44 -37.52 -47.08
N ARG A 390 18.54 -38.16 -45.91
CA ARG A 390 18.89 -37.50 -44.66
C ARG A 390 20.28 -36.86 -44.69
N GLY A 391 21.25 -37.53 -45.32
CA GLY A 391 22.63 -37.04 -45.41
C GLY A 391 22.73 -35.80 -46.29
N HIS A 392 21.97 -35.78 -47.40
CA HIS A 392 21.87 -34.60 -48.25
C HIS A 392 21.23 -33.41 -47.52
N PHE A 393 20.12 -33.64 -46.80
CA PHE A 393 19.51 -32.57 -46.00
C PHE A 393 20.49 -32.02 -44.95
N ASP A 394 21.24 -32.90 -44.29
CA ASP A 394 22.24 -32.50 -43.30
C ASP A 394 23.40 -31.69 -43.93
N ALA A 395 23.81 -32.02 -45.16
CA ALA A 395 24.78 -31.22 -45.90
C ALA A 395 24.24 -29.81 -46.20
N LEU A 396 22.99 -29.67 -46.64
CA LEU A 396 22.35 -28.37 -46.89
C LEU A 396 22.24 -27.53 -45.61
N VAL A 397 21.97 -28.16 -44.47
CA VAL A 397 21.97 -27.48 -43.16
C VAL A 397 23.39 -27.07 -42.74
N HIS A 398 24.39 -27.94 -42.98
CA HIS A 398 25.80 -27.65 -42.66
C HIS A 398 26.34 -26.47 -43.49
N GLU A 399 25.99 -26.42 -44.78
CA GLU A 399 26.28 -25.33 -45.70
C GLU A 399 25.46 -24.07 -45.43
N LYS A 400 24.55 -24.10 -44.45
CA LYS A 400 23.62 -23.02 -44.08
C LYS A 400 22.67 -22.60 -45.20
N ARG A 401 22.43 -23.46 -46.19
CA ARG A 401 21.40 -23.27 -47.22
C ARG A 401 20.01 -23.48 -46.65
N ILE A 402 19.90 -24.33 -45.63
CA ILE A 402 18.73 -24.48 -44.77
C ILE A 402 19.14 -24.10 -43.36
N VAL A 403 18.39 -23.21 -42.72
CA VAL A 403 18.67 -22.78 -41.34
C VAL A 403 17.51 -23.23 -40.45
N PRO A 404 17.77 -23.98 -39.37
CA PRO A 404 16.73 -24.32 -38.41
C PRO A 404 16.25 -23.05 -37.69
N ILE A 405 14.94 -22.96 -37.46
CA ILE A 405 14.36 -21.84 -36.71
C ILE A 405 14.89 -21.86 -35.27
N CYS A 406 14.85 -23.03 -34.66
CA CYS A 406 15.28 -23.21 -33.28
C CYS A 406 15.77 -24.63 -32.98
N ARG A 407 16.36 -24.81 -31.80
CA ARG A 407 16.87 -26.07 -31.26
C ARG A 407 16.25 -26.35 -29.90
N PHE A 408 15.36 -27.34 -29.77
CA PHE A 408 14.57 -27.56 -28.53
C PHE A 408 15.42 -27.94 -27.31
N THR A 409 16.59 -28.52 -27.53
CA THR A 409 17.53 -28.92 -26.47
C THR A 409 18.96 -28.59 -26.89
N ASP A 410 19.86 -28.52 -25.92
CA ASP A 410 21.30 -28.34 -26.18
C ASP A 410 21.97 -29.59 -26.78
N GLY A 411 21.21 -30.65 -27.06
CA GLY A 411 21.68 -31.98 -27.51
C GLY A 411 22.16 -32.08 -28.97
N GLY A 412 22.60 -30.97 -29.58
CA GLY A 412 23.15 -30.98 -30.94
C GLY A 412 22.11 -30.95 -32.07
N SER A 413 22.45 -31.49 -33.23
CA SER A 413 21.68 -31.39 -34.48
C SER A 413 20.30 -32.06 -34.45
N THR A 414 20.10 -33.06 -33.60
CA THR A 414 18.82 -33.80 -33.48
C THR A 414 17.69 -32.95 -32.90
N SER A 415 18.02 -31.85 -32.23
CA SER A 415 17.05 -30.92 -31.67
C SER A 415 16.64 -29.81 -32.62
N ASP A 416 17.22 -29.75 -33.83
CA ASP A 416 16.87 -28.77 -34.86
C ASP A 416 15.40 -28.92 -35.27
N ARG A 417 14.76 -27.77 -35.46
CA ARG A 417 13.35 -27.67 -35.87
C ARG A 417 13.21 -26.73 -37.05
N PHE A 418 12.43 -27.17 -38.03
CA PHE A 418 12.23 -26.49 -39.31
C PHE A 418 10.75 -26.21 -39.53
N ASP A 419 10.45 -25.03 -40.05
CA ASP A 419 9.09 -24.70 -40.47
C ASP A 419 8.86 -25.22 -41.89
N PRO A 420 7.80 -26.03 -42.10
CA PRO A 420 7.39 -26.48 -43.42
C PRO A 420 7.27 -25.35 -44.46
N SER A 421 6.78 -24.17 -44.07
CA SER A 421 6.59 -23.05 -45.00
C SER A 421 7.94 -22.53 -45.52
N HIS A 422 8.89 -22.31 -44.63
CA HIS A 422 10.23 -21.88 -45.01
C HIS A 422 10.98 -22.94 -45.83
N LEU A 423 10.76 -24.23 -45.57
CA LEU A 423 11.34 -25.30 -46.39
C LEU A 423 10.80 -25.28 -47.83
N ALA A 424 9.50 -25.01 -48.02
CA ALA A 424 8.93 -24.85 -49.35
C ALA A 424 9.55 -23.67 -50.11
N ASP A 425 9.77 -22.54 -49.42
CA ASP A 425 10.44 -21.36 -50.02
C ASP A 425 11.91 -21.64 -50.36
N VAL A 426 12.63 -22.40 -49.52
CA VAL A 426 14.00 -22.83 -49.82
C VAL A 426 13.99 -23.76 -51.03
N GLU A 427 13.12 -24.75 -51.07
CA GLU A 427 12.97 -25.67 -52.21
C GLU A 427 12.74 -24.91 -53.52
N GLN A 428 11.82 -23.94 -53.53
CA GLN A 428 11.56 -23.13 -54.72
C GLN A 428 12.82 -22.38 -55.19
N ARG A 429 13.61 -21.82 -54.25
CA ARG A 429 14.87 -21.13 -54.56
C ARG A 429 15.94 -22.08 -55.09
N LEU A 430 16.04 -23.28 -54.53
CA LEU A 430 16.98 -24.31 -54.97
C LEU A 430 16.64 -24.80 -56.38
N CYS A 431 15.35 -25.06 -56.65
CA CYS A 431 14.86 -25.40 -57.98
C CYS A 431 15.16 -24.30 -59.00
N ALA A 432 14.93 -23.03 -58.63
CA ALA A 432 15.23 -21.90 -59.52
C ALA A 432 16.73 -21.76 -59.84
N ALA A 433 17.61 -22.07 -58.88
CA ALA A 433 19.06 -21.90 -59.05
C ALA A 433 19.74 -23.07 -59.81
N SER A 434 19.17 -24.27 -59.79
CA SER A 434 19.86 -25.48 -60.28
C SER A 434 18.97 -26.49 -61.02
N GLY A 435 17.70 -26.15 -61.29
CA GLY A 435 16.70 -27.11 -61.79
C GLY A 435 16.42 -28.22 -60.76
N ASP A 436 15.74 -29.31 -61.15
CA ASP A 436 15.50 -30.45 -60.24
C ASP A 436 16.78 -31.24 -59.88
N ASP A 437 17.91 -30.93 -60.52
CA ASP A 437 19.20 -31.59 -60.34
C ASP A 437 19.75 -31.42 -58.91
N TRP A 438 19.33 -30.36 -58.19
CA TRP A 438 19.75 -30.18 -56.79
C TRP A 438 19.27 -31.31 -55.87
N ARG A 439 18.24 -32.08 -56.22
CA ARG A 439 17.79 -33.24 -55.40
C ARG A 439 18.67 -34.47 -55.61
N GLN A 440 19.28 -34.63 -56.78
CA GLN A 440 20.03 -35.83 -57.17
C GLN A 440 21.54 -35.70 -56.99
N ARG A 441 22.06 -34.46 -56.96
CA ARG A 441 23.47 -34.22 -56.62
C ARG A 441 23.72 -34.62 -55.18
N ARG A 442 24.18 -35.86 -54.96
CA ARG A 442 24.92 -36.18 -53.74
C ARG A 442 26.07 -35.19 -53.69
N VAL A 443 26.00 -34.24 -52.76
CA VAL A 443 27.17 -33.43 -52.40
C VAL A 443 28.28 -34.45 -52.14
N PRO A 444 29.41 -34.42 -52.89
CA PRO A 444 30.52 -35.30 -52.59
C PRO A 444 30.87 -35.04 -51.13
N ILE A 445 30.66 -36.04 -50.28
CA ILE A 445 31.14 -35.97 -48.91
C ILE A 445 32.64 -35.82 -49.07
N LEU A 446 33.15 -34.60 -48.90
CA LEU A 446 34.57 -34.37 -48.74
C LEU A 446 34.94 -35.12 -47.48
N SER A 447 35.35 -36.37 -47.63
CA SER A 447 35.94 -37.16 -46.58
C SER A 447 37.16 -36.37 -46.12
N ASN A 448 37.01 -35.64 -45.02
CA ASN A 448 38.13 -35.05 -44.30
C ASN A 448 39.12 -36.18 -44.05
N GLY A 449 40.21 -36.21 -44.81
CA GLY A 449 41.34 -37.08 -44.53
C GLY A 449 41.78 -36.79 -43.11
N ALA A 450 41.67 -37.79 -42.25
CA ALA A 450 42.22 -37.77 -40.92
C ALA A 450 43.75 -37.55 -41.03
N GLN A 451 44.19 -36.30 -40.89
CA GLN A 451 45.57 -36.00 -40.53
C GLN A 451 45.75 -36.48 -39.10
N CYS A 452 46.38 -37.65 -38.95
CA CYS A 452 46.94 -38.11 -37.70
C CYS A 452 47.86 -37.01 -37.12
N CYS A 453 47.55 -36.53 -35.92
CA CYS A 453 48.50 -35.76 -35.12
C CYS A 453 49.79 -36.58 -34.93
N PRO A 454 50.98 -36.00 -35.06
CA PRO A 454 52.22 -36.67 -34.65
C PRO A 454 52.26 -36.79 -33.11
N PRO A 455 52.96 -37.80 -32.57
CA PRO A 455 53.05 -38.00 -31.13
C PRO A 455 53.82 -36.84 -30.48
N ILE A 456 53.28 -36.33 -29.37
CA ILE A 456 53.95 -35.40 -28.48
C ILE A 456 55.12 -36.16 -27.84
N GLY A 457 56.34 -35.82 -28.25
CA GLY A 457 57.56 -36.26 -27.59
C GLY A 457 57.68 -35.61 -26.21
N VAL A 458 57.76 -36.43 -25.17
CA VAL A 458 58.20 -36.05 -23.83
C VAL A 458 59.73 -35.98 -23.87
N GLN A 459 60.29 -34.78 -23.63
CA GLN A 459 61.70 -34.63 -23.26
C GLN A 459 61.80 -34.60 -21.74
N TYR A 460 62.72 -35.42 -21.22
CA TYR A 460 63.20 -35.44 -19.83
C TYR A 460 63.97 -34.17 -19.47
#